data_AF-X1F927-F1
#
_entry.id   AF-X1F927-F1
#
_cell.length_a   1.000
_cell.length_b   1.000
_cell.length_c   1.000
_cell.angle_alpha   90.00
_cell.angle_beta   90.00
_cell.angle_gamma   90.00
#
_symmetry.space_group_name_H-M   'P 1'
#
loop_
_entity.id
_entity.type
_entity.pdbx_description
1 polymer ?
#
loop_
_entity_poly.entity_id
_entity_poly.type
_entity_poly.pdbx_seq_one_letter_code
_entity_poly.pdbx_strand_id
1 'polypeptide(L)'
;MEISQLTRKVAASTAEEFSNLVKTSVETLIDERRKSDILDELAPDERVDLFEEMPEEMVARFLDIMEKEEARDARELLKYDPSTAGGRMTTDFARVQEGITVEETLDNLRKTAKDLEMVYYVYVLDKDSKLVGVVSLKDLILAEPK
;
A
#
# COMPACT_ATOMS: atom_id res chain seq x y z
N MET A 1 -23.58 23.93 -0.45
CA MET A 1 -22.48 22.96 -0.29
C MET A 1 -23.10 21.59 -0.34
N GLU A 2 -22.79 20.79 -1.34
CA GLU A 2 -23.39 19.45 -1.47
C GLU A 2 -22.80 18.49 -0.41
N ILE A 3 -23.59 17.53 0.07
CA ILE A 3 -23.14 16.48 0.99
C ILE A 3 -21.94 15.71 0.40
N SER A 4 -21.91 15.55 -0.93
CA SER A 4 -20.80 14.97 -1.71
C SER A 4 -19.45 15.69 -1.50
N GLN A 5 -19.48 17.01 -1.31
CA GLN A 5 -18.30 17.84 -1.05
C GLN A 5 -17.89 17.80 0.43
N LEU A 6 -18.86 17.62 1.34
CA LEU A 6 -18.60 17.43 2.76
C LEU A 6 -17.88 16.09 3.03
N THR A 7 -18.37 15.00 2.43
CA THR A 7 -17.80 13.65 2.61
C THR A 7 -16.37 13.56 2.08
N ARG A 8 -16.07 14.15 0.92
CA ARG A 8 -14.70 14.20 0.38
C ARG A 8 -13.75 15.00 1.25
N LYS A 9 -14.20 16.15 1.77
CA LYS A 9 -13.38 17.00 2.64
C LYS A 9 -13.09 16.34 3.98
N VAL A 10 -14.10 15.69 4.58
CA VAL A 10 -13.95 14.96 5.85
C VAL A 10 -13.03 13.75 5.66
N ALA A 11 -13.19 12.96 4.60
CA ALA A 11 -12.32 11.81 4.35
C ALA A 11 -10.86 12.21 4.13
N ALA A 12 -10.62 13.28 3.36
CA ALA A 12 -9.28 13.82 3.15
C ALA A 12 -8.67 14.36 4.46
N SER A 13 -9.44 15.09 5.28
CA SER A 13 -8.93 15.60 6.55
C SER A 13 -8.62 14.48 7.55
N THR A 14 -9.38 13.39 7.57
CA THR A 14 -9.09 12.27 8.47
C THR A 14 -7.81 11.52 8.07
N ALA A 15 -7.59 11.32 6.77
CA ALA A 15 -6.35 10.70 6.28
C ALA A 15 -5.12 11.58 6.53
N GLU A 16 -5.25 12.90 6.29
CA GLU A 16 -4.20 13.87 6.55
C GLU A 16 -3.90 14.00 8.06
N GLU A 17 -4.93 13.97 8.92
CA GLU A 17 -4.75 13.94 10.38
C GLU A 17 -4.04 12.67 10.87
N PHE A 18 -4.34 11.51 10.25
CA PHE A 18 -3.68 10.25 10.58
C PHE A 18 -2.20 10.24 10.15
N SER A 19 -1.90 10.67 8.92
CA SER A 19 -0.52 10.80 8.44
C SER A 19 0.31 11.75 9.32
N ASN A 20 -0.27 12.89 9.72
CA ASN A 20 0.38 13.83 10.64
C ASN A 20 0.64 13.21 12.04
N LEU A 21 -0.26 12.37 12.53
CA LEU A 21 -0.09 11.66 13.80
C LEU A 21 1.06 10.65 13.73
N VAL A 22 1.13 9.87 12.64
CA VAL A 22 2.24 8.94 12.37
C VAL A 22 3.56 9.69 12.30
N LYS A 23 3.62 10.78 11.52
CA LYS A 23 4.81 11.65 11.43
C LYS A 23 5.27 12.14 12.79
N THR A 24 4.34 12.69 13.58
CA THR A 24 4.64 13.16 14.94
C THR A 24 5.18 12.03 15.82
N SER A 25 4.64 10.81 15.69
CA SER A 25 5.10 9.64 16.44
C SER A 25 6.52 9.25 16.05
N VAL A 26 6.82 9.23 14.74
CA VAL A 26 8.16 8.96 14.23
C VAL A 26 9.15 10.04 14.67
N GLU A 27 8.76 11.32 14.68
CA GLU A 27 9.63 12.42 15.13
C GLU A 27 9.92 12.37 16.63
N THR A 28 8.90 12.13 17.44
CA THR A 28 8.97 12.21 18.92
C THR A 28 9.62 11.00 19.57
N LEU A 29 9.63 9.84 18.92
CA LEU A 29 10.34 8.68 19.41
C LEU A 29 11.86 8.95 19.47
N ILE A 30 12.53 8.40 20.48
CA ILE A 30 13.99 8.53 20.61
C ILE A 30 14.70 7.32 19.99
N ASP A 31 14.05 6.16 20.00
CA ASP A 31 14.62 4.88 19.53
C ASP A 31 14.41 4.71 18.02
N GLU A 32 15.50 4.69 17.24
CA GLU A 32 15.45 4.50 15.78
C GLU A 32 14.84 3.16 15.38
N ARG A 33 14.98 2.09 16.20
CA ARG A 33 14.36 0.79 15.88
C ARG A 33 12.84 0.88 15.92
N ARG A 34 12.28 1.48 16.97
CA ARG A 34 10.82 1.68 17.06
C ARG A 34 10.27 2.57 15.97
N LYS A 35 11.05 3.54 15.49
CA LYS A 35 10.67 4.35 14.33
C LYS A 35 10.63 3.48 13.07
N SER A 36 11.65 2.64 12.87
CA SER A 36 11.69 1.68 11.78
C SER A 36 10.48 0.75 11.80
N ASP A 37 10.17 0.16 12.96
CA ASP A 37 9.02 -0.74 13.10
C ASP A 37 7.71 -0.04 12.69
N ILE A 38 7.53 1.24 13.05
CA ILE A 38 6.35 2.01 12.62
C ILE A 38 6.37 2.24 11.10
N LEU A 39 7.52 2.57 10.52
CA LEU A 39 7.66 2.78 9.09
C LEU A 39 7.39 1.48 8.30
N ASP A 40 7.82 0.34 8.82
CA ASP A 40 7.60 -0.99 8.22
C ASP A 40 6.09 -1.35 8.20
N GLU A 41 5.31 -0.89 9.16
CA GLU A 41 3.85 -1.12 9.23
C GLU A 41 3.02 -0.17 8.35
N LEU A 42 3.62 0.89 7.79
CA LEU A 42 2.90 1.80 6.88
C LEU A 42 2.74 1.17 5.50
N ALA A 43 1.66 1.54 4.82
CA ALA A 43 1.50 1.23 3.41
C ALA A 43 2.69 1.80 2.60
N PRO A 44 3.14 1.12 1.53
CA PRO A 44 4.32 1.52 0.77
C PRO A 44 4.29 2.97 0.24
N ASP A 45 3.12 3.42 -0.23
CA ASP A 45 2.88 4.78 -0.72
C ASP A 45 2.91 5.81 0.41
N GLU A 46 2.19 5.56 1.52
CA GLU A 46 2.21 6.45 2.70
C GLU A 46 3.61 6.61 3.30
N ARG A 47 4.38 5.52 3.31
CA ARG A 47 5.78 5.51 3.75
C ARG A 47 6.66 6.40 2.88
N VAL A 48 6.51 6.31 1.56
CA VAL A 48 7.29 7.12 0.61
C VAL A 48 6.89 8.59 0.71
N ASP A 49 5.59 8.90 0.83
CA ASP A 49 5.10 10.26 1.10
C ASP A 49 5.76 10.85 2.36
N LEU A 50 5.86 10.06 3.43
CA LEU A 50 6.53 10.48 4.66
C LEU A 50 8.04 10.72 4.45
N PHE A 51 8.71 9.89 3.65
CA PHE A 51 10.12 10.06 3.33
C PHE A 51 10.40 11.31 2.49
N GLU A 52 9.50 11.71 1.60
CA GLU A 52 9.64 12.95 0.82
C GLU A 52 9.71 14.21 1.69
N GLU A 53 9.14 14.15 2.90
CA GLU A 53 9.18 15.26 3.86
C GLU A 53 10.37 15.21 4.82
N MET A 54 11.22 14.17 4.73
CA MET A 54 12.37 13.96 5.60
C MET A 54 13.71 14.32 4.92
N PRO A 55 14.75 14.66 5.69
CA PRO A 55 16.10 14.80 5.14
C PRO A 55 16.60 13.49 4.53
N GLU A 56 17.24 13.54 3.36
CA GLU A 56 17.75 12.36 2.65
C GLU A 56 18.65 11.46 3.51
N GLU A 57 19.50 12.06 4.36
CA GLU A 57 20.36 11.31 5.28
C GLU A 57 19.57 10.47 6.29
N MET A 58 18.39 10.94 6.70
CA MET A 58 17.52 10.23 7.63
C MET A 58 16.80 9.08 6.92
N VAL A 59 16.30 9.33 5.71
CA VAL A 59 15.68 8.30 4.86
C VAL A 59 16.67 7.16 4.60
N ALA A 60 17.93 7.49 4.25
CA ALA A 60 18.97 6.50 4.04
C ALA A 60 19.22 5.63 5.28
N ARG A 61 19.25 6.24 6.48
CA ARG A 61 19.39 5.47 7.74
C ARG A 61 18.22 4.53 7.97
N PHE A 62 16.98 4.99 7.75
CA PHE A 62 15.80 4.13 7.92
C PHE A 62 15.82 2.97 6.93
N LEU A 63 16.09 3.22 5.65
CA LEU A 63 16.20 2.17 4.63
C LEU A 63 17.28 1.11 4.91
N ASP A 64 18.25 1.39 5.79
CA ASP A 64 19.29 0.45 6.22
C ASP A 64 18.89 -0.40 7.43
N ILE A 65 17.95 0.07 8.26
CA ILE A 65 17.51 -0.63 9.49
C ILE A 65 16.13 -1.27 9.37
N MET A 66 15.34 -0.86 8.37
CA MET A 66 14.04 -1.43 8.03
C MET A 66 14.11 -2.87 7.58
N GLU A 67 12.95 -3.53 7.59
CA GLU A 67 12.81 -4.83 6.98
C GLU A 67 13.14 -4.77 5.47
N LYS A 68 13.72 -5.87 4.97
CA LYS A 68 14.41 -5.86 3.67
C LYS A 68 13.44 -5.65 2.51
N GLU A 69 12.25 -6.22 2.59
CA GLU A 69 11.27 -6.14 1.50
C GLU A 69 10.64 -4.75 1.46
N GLU A 70 10.36 -4.18 2.62
CA GLU A 70 9.78 -2.87 2.89
C GLU A 70 10.72 -1.77 2.40
N ALA A 71 12.00 -1.90 2.72
CA ALA A 71 13.05 -1.00 2.24
C ALA A 71 13.31 -1.18 0.74
N ARG A 72 13.05 -2.35 0.15
CA ARG A 72 13.16 -2.54 -1.31
C ARG A 72 12.02 -1.82 -2.02
N ASP A 73 10.80 -2.02 -1.54
CA ASP A 73 9.59 -1.45 -2.16
C ASP A 73 9.60 0.08 -2.04
N ALA A 74 10.01 0.62 -0.89
CA ALA A 74 10.21 2.06 -0.72
C ALA A 74 11.28 2.63 -1.69
N ARG A 75 12.41 1.94 -1.87
CA ARG A 75 13.45 2.36 -2.83
C ARG A 75 12.95 2.33 -4.27
N GLU A 76 12.04 1.43 -4.62
CA GLU A 76 11.45 1.37 -5.96
C GLU A 76 10.48 2.55 -6.16
N LEU A 77 9.61 2.81 -5.18
CA LEU A 77 8.63 3.89 -5.24
C LEU A 77 9.27 5.29 -5.24
N LEU A 78 10.34 5.51 -4.47
CA LEU A 78 11.12 6.77 -4.44
C LEU A 78 11.74 7.17 -5.79
N LYS A 79 11.75 6.28 -6.80
CA LYS A 79 12.23 6.60 -8.16
C LYS A 79 11.22 7.37 -8.99
N TYR A 80 9.95 7.34 -8.61
CA TYR A 80 8.87 7.97 -9.34
C TYR A 80 8.59 9.37 -8.80
N ASP A 81 8.20 10.28 -9.68
CA ASP A 81 7.81 11.63 -9.27
C ASP A 81 6.42 11.60 -8.60
N PRO A 82 6.19 12.29 -7.46
CA PRO A 82 4.93 12.25 -6.69
C PRO A 82 3.70 12.77 -7.46
N SER A 83 3.89 13.50 -8.57
CA SER A 83 2.80 13.93 -9.45
C SER A 83 2.40 12.87 -10.49
N THR A 84 3.14 11.77 -10.60
CA THR A 84 2.91 10.70 -11.58
C THR A 84 2.08 9.57 -10.99
N ALA A 85 1.60 8.66 -11.87
CA ALA A 85 0.93 7.44 -11.41
C ALA A 85 1.84 6.58 -10.52
N GLY A 86 3.15 6.52 -10.83
CA GLY A 86 4.12 5.74 -10.06
C GLY A 86 4.41 6.34 -8.68
N GLY A 87 4.33 7.67 -8.54
CA GLY A 87 4.47 8.34 -7.25
C GLY A 87 3.21 8.31 -6.39
N ARG A 88 2.09 7.81 -6.91
CA ARG A 88 0.81 7.68 -6.17
C ARG A 88 0.34 6.23 -6.05
N MET A 89 1.12 5.28 -6.57
CA MET A 89 0.74 3.87 -6.54
C MET A 89 1.25 3.23 -5.27
N THR A 90 0.50 2.26 -4.78
CA THR A 90 0.97 1.32 -3.76
C THR A 90 1.39 0.01 -4.43
N THR A 91 2.40 -0.66 -3.88
CA THR A 91 2.79 -2.01 -4.29
C THR A 91 1.94 -3.10 -3.62
N ASP A 92 1.14 -2.73 -2.63
CA ASP A 92 0.27 -3.63 -1.88
C ASP A 92 -1.11 -3.73 -2.52
N PHE A 93 -1.21 -4.62 -3.51
CA PHE A 93 -2.47 -4.90 -4.19
C PHE A 93 -2.71 -6.40 -4.37
N ALA A 94 -3.99 -6.77 -4.39
CA ALA A 94 -4.39 -8.16 -4.58
C ALA A 94 -4.13 -8.61 -6.03
N ARG A 95 -3.36 -9.69 -6.19
CA ARG A 95 -3.04 -10.27 -7.50
C ARG A 95 -3.00 -11.79 -7.47
N VAL A 96 -3.31 -12.39 -8.61
CA VAL A 96 -3.23 -13.85 -8.83
C VAL A 96 -2.66 -14.16 -10.22
N GLN A 97 -2.18 -15.38 -10.40
CA GLN A 97 -1.72 -15.89 -11.70
C GLN A 97 -2.90 -16.33 -12.57
N GLU A 98 -2.77 -16.19 -13.89
CA GLU A 98 -3.76 -16.71 -14.83
C GLU A 98 -3.92 -18.24 -14.68
N GLY A 99 -5.15 -18.73 -14.89
CA GLY A 99 -5.47 -20.16 -14.76
C GLY A 99 -5.78 -20.63 -13.34
N ILE A 100 -5.64 -19.78 -12.32
CA ILE A 100 -6.11 -20.06 -10.95
C ILE A 100 -7.65 -20.17 -10.93
N THR A 101 -8.19 -21.03 -10.07
CA THR A 101 -9.65 -21.14 -9.95
C THR A 101 -10.25 -20.08 -9.00
N VAL A 102 -11.59 -19.97 -8.99
CA VAL A 102 -12.30 -19.04 -8.10
C VAL A 102 -12.11 -19.45 -6.64
N GLU A 103 -12.19 -20.76 -6.35
CA GLU A 103 -11.99 -21.30 -5.01
C GLU A 103 -10.59 -20.98 -4.48
N GLU A 104 -9.56 -21.31 -5.28
CA GLU A 104 -8.16 -21.04 -4.95
C GLU A 104 -7.89 -19.54 -4.77
N THR A 105 -8.49 -18.70 -5.62
CA THR A 105 -8.38 -17.24 -5.52
C THR A 105 -8.93 -16.74 -4.18
N LEU A 106 -10.16 -17.13 -3.83
CA LEU A 106 -10.79 -16.71 -2.58
C LEU A 106 -10.02 -17.22 -1.35
N ASP A 107 -9.48 -18.44 -1.40
CA ASP A 107 -8.65 -18.99 -0.34
C ASP A 107 -7.31 -18.30 -0.17
N ASN A 108 -6.67 -17.92 -1.28
CA ASN A 108 -5.45 -17.13 -1.24
C ASN A 108 -5.73 -15.74 -0.68
N LEU A 109 -6.78 -15.07 -1.15
CA LEU A 109 -7.17 -13.76 -0.62
C LEU A 109 -7.46 -13.83 0.88
N ARG A 110 -8.15 -14.85 1.39
CA ARG A 110 -8.38 -14.98 2.85
C ARG A 110 -7.09 -15.05 3.68
N LYS A 111 -5.98 -15.51 3.09
CA LYS A 111 -4.67 -15.61 3.74
C LYS A 111 -3.86 -14.34 3.59
N THR A 112 -3.89 -13.70 2.42
CA THR A 112 -2.99 -12.58 2.05
C THR A 112 -3.65 -11.21 2.13
N ALA A 113 -4.98 -11.13 2.10
CA ALA A 113 -5.73 -9.86 2.11
C ALA A 113 -5.76 -9.16 3.47
N LYS A 114 -5.30 -9.81 4.54
CA LYS A 114 -5.34 -9.22 5.89
C LYS A 114 -4.47 -7.97 5.99
N ASP A 115 -3.40 -7.96 5.20
CA ASP A 115 -2.38 -6.93 5.21
C ASP A 115 -2.56 -5.95 4.03
N LEU A 116 -3.62 -6.13 3.23
CA LEU A 116 -3.94 -5.26 2.10
C LEU A 116 -4.98 -4.23 2.49
N GLU A 117 -4.68 -2.96 2.21
CA GLU A 117 -5.59 -1.85 2.46
C GLU A 117 -6.85 -1.92 1.58
N MET A 118 -6.70 -2.34 0.32
CA MET A 118 -7.80 -2.48 -0.63
C MET A 118 -7.80 -3.82 -1.37
N VAL A 119 -8.92 -4.56 -1.25
CA VAL A 119 -9.10 -5.88 -1.88
C VAL A 119 -10.34 -6.00 -2.77
N TYR A 120 -10.89 -4.86 -3.21
CA TYR A 120 -12.08 -4.83 -4.06
C TYR A 120 -11.82 -5.33 -5.48
N TYR A 121 -10.58 -5.24 -5.95
CA TYR A 121 -10.16 -5.69 -7.26
C TYR A 121 -8.98 -6.63 -7.11
N VAL A 122 -8.99 -7.70 -7.90
CA VAL A 122 -7.90 -8.65 -8.00
C VAL A 122 -7.37 -8.60 -9.42
N TYR A 123 -6.07 -8.33 -9.54
CA TYR A 123 -5.39 -8.25 -10.82
C TYR A 123 -4.88 -9.63 -11.23
N VAL A 124 -5.18 -10.03 -12.47
CA VAL A 124 -4.76 -11.32 -13.03
C VAL A 124 -3.51 -11.09 -13.86
N LEU A 125 -2.43 -11.80 -13.51
CA LEU A 125 -1.13 -11.68 -14.16
C LEU A 125 -0.80 -12.94 -14.95
N ASP A 126 -0.08 -12.80 -16.05
CA ASP A 126 0.54 -13.93 -16.74
C ASP A 126 1.84 -14.39 -16.04
N LYS A 127 2.44 -15.46 -16.57
CA LYS A 127 3.72 -16.01 -16.10
C LYS A 127 4.90 -15.02 -16.14
N ASP A 128 4.81 -13.98 -16.96
CA ASP A 128 5.82 -12.92 -17.10
C ASP A 128 5.46 -11.69 -16.24
N SER A 129 4.49 -11.84 -15.32
CA SER A 129 3.97 -10.79 -14.42
C SER A 129 3.31 -9.61 -15.14
N LYS A 130 2.79 -9.82 -16.35
CA LYS A 130 2.04 -8.79 -17.09
C LYS A 130 0.56 -8.88 -16.75
N LEU A 131 -0.08 -7.72 -16.64
CA LEU A 131 -1.52 -7.63 -16.41
C LEU A 131 -2.29 -8.16 -17.62
N VAL A 132 -3.10 -9.19 -17.41
CA VAL A 132 -3.97 -9.80 -18.43
C VAL A 132 -5.46 -9.68 -18.12
N GLY A 133 -5.82 -9.31 -16.89
CA GLY A 133 -7.22 -9.12 -16.52
C GLY A 133 -7.42 -8.49 -15.14
N VAL A 134 -8.66 -8.12 -14.86
CA VAL A 134 -9.10 -7.63 -13.55
C VAL A 134 -10.45 -8.26 -13.23
N VAL A 135 -10.61 -8.69 -11.98
CA VAL A 135 -11.88 -9.21 -11.47
C VAL A 135 -12.25 -8.49 -10.18
N SER A 136 -13.52 -8.13 -10.04
CA SER A 136 -13.98 -7.52 -8.80
C SER A 136 -14.23 -8.61 -7.74
N LEU A 137 -14.03 -8.27 -6.47
CA LEU A 137 -14.37 -9.16 -5.36
C LEU A 137 -15.86 -9.53 -5.38
N LYS A 138 -16.72 -8.62 -5.83
CA LYS A 138 -18.15 -8.90 -6.04
C LYS A 138 -18.35 -10.05 -7.02
N ASP A 139 -17.67 -10.02 -8.16
CA ASP A 139 -17.81 -11.06 -9.18
C ASP A 139 -17.23 -12.39 -8.69
N LEU A 140 -16.11 -12.37 -7.94
CA LEU A 140 -15.55 -13.57 -7.31
C LEU A 140 -16.51 -14.22 -6.30
N ILE A 141 -17.21 -13.42 -5.49
CA ILE A 141 -18.18 -13.94 -4.51
C ILE A 141 -19.42 -14.54 -5.18
N LEU A 142 -19.85 -13.99 -6.32
CA LEU A 142 -21.03 -14.46 -7.06
C LEU A 142 -20.75 -15.63 -8.00
N ALA A 143 -19.48 -15.85 -8.35
CA ALA A 143 -19.07 -16.93 -9.23
C ALA A 143 -19.23 -18.31 -8.55
N GLU A 144 -19.48 -19.34 -9.35
CA GLU A 144 -19.47 -20.71 -8.84
C GLU A 144 -18.04 -21.08 -8.41
N PRO A 145 -17.84 -21.57 -7.16
CA PRO A 145 -16.56 -22.14 -6.77
C PRO A 145 -16.35 -23.40 -7.60
N LYS A 146 -15.36 -23.35 -8.48
CA LYS A 146 -14.78 -24.51 -9.16
C LYS A 146 -13.28 -24.44 -8.97
#